data_AF-A0A8J9X4N5-F1
#
_entry.id   AF-A0A8J9X4N5-F1
#
_cell.length_a   1.000
_cell.length_b   1.000
_cell.length_c   1.000
_cell.angle_alpha   90.00
_cell.angle_beta   90.00
_cell.angle_gamma   90.00
#
_symmetry.space_group_name_H-M   'P 1'
#
loop_
_entity.id
_entity.type
_entity.pdbx_description
1 polymer ?
#
loop_
_entity_poly.entity_id
_entity_poly.type
_entity_poly.pdbx_seq_one_letter_code
_entity_poly.pdbx_strand_id
1 'polypeptide(L)'
;MRFDLDGLDVFFPYDRIYLEQHQYMRALKQSLDAGGHCLLEMPTGTGKTVCLLSLITSYQFANPSAGKLVYCTRTVPEMNHVMEELATVLAYRSQELQRHQEENILPMDTDGDIENVPVAG
;
A
#
# COMPACT_ATOMS: atom_id res chain seq x y z
N MET A 1 2.31 3.69 6.47
CA MET A 1 1.00 3.19 6.94
C MET A 1 0.29 2.31 5.90
N ARG A 2 -0.58 1.42 6.37
CA ARG A 2 -1.50 0.59 5.56
C ARG A 2 -2.93 0.97 5.90
N PHE A 3 -3.81 1.16 4.91
CA PHE A 3 -5.19 1.55 5.14
C PHE A 3 -6.12 1.10 4.00
N ASP A 4 -7.41 0.93 4.30
CA ASP A 4 -8.43 0.63 3.30
C ASP A 4 -8.90 1.91 2.60
N LEU A 5 -8.90 1.88 1.27
CA LEU A 5 -9.46 2.91 0.40
C LEU A 5 -10.55 2.31 -0.48
N ASP A 6 -11.78 2.35 0.02
CA ASP A 6 -12.97 1.85 -0.68
C ASP A 6 -12.78 0.39 -1.15
N GLY A 7 -12.30 -0.49 -0.25
CA GLY A 7 -12.05 -1.91 -0.49
C GLY A 7 -10.69 -2.25 -1.11
N LEU A 8 -9.83 -1.25 -1.36
CA LEU A 8 -8.44 -1.46 -1.78
C LEU A 8 -7.50 -1.25 -0.60
N ASP A 9 -6.68 -2.25 -0.31
CA ASP A 9 -5.64 -2.18 0.70
C ASP A 9 -4.42 -1.40 0.16
N VAL A 10 -4.20 -0.18 0.66
CA VAL A 10 -3.18 0.75 0.15
C VAL A 10 -1.95 0.77 1.05
N PHE A 11 -0.78 0.58 0.44
CA PHE A 11 0.53 0.68 1.07
C PHE A 11 1.12 2.08 0.85
N PHE A 12 1.16 2.90 1.90
CA PHE A 12 1.64 4.28 1.84
C PHE A 12 2.88 4.48 2.73
N PRO A 13 4.00 4.99 2.21
CA PRO A 13 5.30 4.94 2.89
C PRO A 13 5.46 5.90 4.08
N TYR A 14 4.43 6.66 4.44
CA TYR A 14 4.45 7.59 5.56
C TYR A 14 3.41 7.26 6.62
N ASP A 15 3.55 7.83 7.82
CA ASP A 15 2.69 7.54 8.97
C ASP A 15 1.34 8.27 8.94
N ARG A 16 1.22 9.30 8.10
CA ARG A 16 0.02 10.14 8.02
C ARG A 16 -0.31 10.47 6.57
N ILE A 17 -1.61 10.59 6.32
CA ILE A 17 -2.20 11.03 5.06
C ILE A 17 -3.03 12.28 5.29
N TYR A 18 -2.87 13.26 4.41
CA TYR A 18 -3.71 14.45 4.39
C TYR A 18 -5.06 14.16 3.70
N LEU A 19 -6.08 14.95 4.01
CA LEU A 19 -7.42 14.75 3.45
C LEU A 19 -7.41 14.86 1.92
N GLU A 20 -6.66 15.81 1.38
CA GLU A 20 -6.52 16.05 -0.05
C GLU A 20 -5.83 14.88 -0.76
N GLN A 21 -4.84 14.26 -0.10
CA GLN A 21 -4.17 13.05 -0.60
C GLN A 21 -5.15 11.88 -0.67
N HIS A 22 -5.95 11.69 0.37
CA HIS A 22 -6.98 10.66 0.40
C HIS A 22 -8.03 10.88 -0.70
N GLN A 23 -8.51 12.12 -0.87
CA GLN A 23 -9.49 12.46 -1.90
C GLN A 23 -8.93 12.23 -3.31
N TYR A 24 -7.67 12.61 -3.54
CA TYR A 24 -6.97 12.37 -4.80
C TYR A 24 -6.87 10.89 -5.12
N MET A 25 -6.46 10.07 -4.15
CA MET A 25 -6.36 8.62 -4.33
C MET A 25 -7.73 7.99 -4.59
N ARG A 26 -8.78 8.40 -3.88
CA ARG A 26 -10.15 7.93 -4.11
C ARG A 26 -10.61 8.21 -5.54
N ALA A 27 -10.43 9.44 -6.02
CA ALA A 27 -10.82 9.83 -7.37
C ALA A 27 -10.05 9.05 -8.46
N LEU A 28 -8.75 8.82 -8.22
CA LEU A 28 -7.92 8.00 -9.10
C LEU A 28 -8.40 6.54 -9.13
N LYS A 29 -8.69 5.94 -7.97
CA LYS A 29 -9.21 4.57 -7.88
C LYS A 29 -10.52 4.42 -8.65
N GLN A 30 -11.47 5.31 -8.43
CA GLN A 30 -12.75 5.31 -9.14
C GLN A 30 -12.58 5.37 -10.66
N SER A 31 -11.59 6.12 -11.13
CA SER A 31 -11.30 6.24 -12.56
C SER A 31 -10.68 4.97 -13.15
N LEU A 32 -9.82 4.28 -12.37
CA LEU A 32 -9.26 2.98 -12.75
C LEU A 32 -10.35 1.90 -12.77
N ASP A 33 -11.20 1.85 -11.74
CA ASP A 33 -12.31 0.90 -11.63
C ASP A 33 -13.29 1.04 -12.80
N ALA A 34 -13.55 2.28 -13.25
CA ALA A 34 -14.41 2.57 -14.39
C ALA A 34 -13.76 2.26 -15.76
N GLY A 35 -12.44 2.02 -15.80
CA GLY A 35 -11.69 1.81 -17.05
C GLY A 35 -11.62 3.04 -17.96
N GLY A 36 -11.78 4.24 -17.40
CA GLY A 36 -11.90 5.50 -18.13
C GLY A 36 -10.68 6.43 -17.99
N HIS A 37 -10.81 7.63 -18.55
CA HIS A 37 -9.82 8.71 -18.38
C HIS A 37 -10.27 9.68 -17.28
N CYS A 38 -9.31 10.27 -16.59
CA CYS A 38 -9.57 11.30 -15.60
C CYS A 38 -8.58 12.46 -15.71
N LEU A 39 -9.02 13.63 -15.25
CA LEU A 39 -8.19 14.81 -15.07
C LEU A 39 -8.18 15.14 -13.58
N LEU A 40 -7.03 15.00 -12.93
CA LEU A 40 -6.89 15.18 -11.49
C LEU A 40 -5.89 16.31 -11.19
N GLU A 41 -6.40 17.36 -10.58
CA GLU A 41 -5.60 18.47 -10.06
C GLU A 41 -5.27 18.25 -8.59
N MET A 42 -4.02 18.52 -8.23
CA MET A 42 -3.56 18.54 -6.85
C MET A 42 -2.51 19.65 -6.75
N PRO A 43 -2.55 20.51 -5.72
CA PRO A 43 -1.56 21.58 -5.56
C PRO A 43 -0.13 21.03 -5.45
N THR A 44 0.85 21.87 -5.78
CA THR A 44 2.26 21.50 -5.67
C THR A 44 2.68 21.35 -4.21
N GLY A 45 3.65 20.47 -3.94
CA GLY A 45 4.19 20.26 -2.59
C GLY A 45 3.35 19.34 -1.67
N THR A 46 2.24 18.78 -2.13
CA THR A 46 1.37 17.90 -1.31
C THR A 46 1.59 16.41 -1.50
N GLY A 47 2.71 15.99 -2.11
CA GLY A 47 3.03 14.58 -2.31
C GLY A 47 2.14 13.88 -3.36
N LYS A 48 1.75 14.57 -4.43
CA LYS A 48 0.95 13.97 -5.53
C LYS A 48 1.60 12.71 -6.10
N THR A 49 2.91 12.74 -6.31
CA THR A 49 3.68 11.63 -6.88
C THR A 49 3.58 10.38 -6.00
N VAL A 50 3.91 10.49 -4.71
CA VAL A 50 3.85 9.35 -3.79
C VAL A 50 2.43 8.80 -3.66
N CYS A 51 1.41 9.66 -3.62
CA CYS A 51 0.01 9.22 -3.55
C CYS A 51 -0.41 8.43 -4.78
N LEU A 52 -0.04 8.91 -5.98
CA LEU A 52 -0.30 8.20 -7.22
C LEU A 52 0.41 6.84 -7.25
N LEU A 53 1.70 6.81 -6.91
CA LEU A 53 2.50 5.58 -6.96
C LEU A 53 2.01 4.56 -5.92
N SER A 54 1.74 4.98 -4.68
CA SER A 54 1.17 4.13 -3.63
C SER A 54 -0.15 3.50 -4.05
N LEU A 55 -1.06 4.31 -4.63
CA LEU A 55 -2.34 3.78 -5.08
C LEU A 55 -2.17 2.80 -6.24
N ILE A 56 -1.45 3.18 -7.31
CA ILE A 56 -1.33 2.34 -8.52
C ILE A 56 -0.64 1.02 -8.20
N THR A 57 0.43 1.05 -7.42
CA THR A 57 1.16 -0.18 -7.05
C THR A 57 0.32 -1.09 -6.16
N SER A 58 -0.49 -0.53 -5.27
CA SER A 58 -1.45 -1.30 -4.45
C SER A 58 -2.58 -1.87 -5.31
N TYR A 59 -3.10 -1.07 -6.25
CA TYR A 59 -4.14 -1.49 -7.20
C TYR A 59 -3.67 -2.65 -8.09
N GLN A 60 -2.46 -2.57 -8.63
CA GLN A 60 -1.84 -3.65 -9.42
C GLN A 60 -1.58 -4.91 -8.59
N PHE A 61 -1.26 -4.75 -7.30
CA PHE A 61 -1.07 -5.89 -6.39
C PHE A 61 -2.39 -6.62 -6.14
N ALA A 62 -3.49 -5.88 -5.91
CA ALA A 62 -4.83 -6.46 -5.76
C ALA A 62 -5.42 -6.99 -7.08
N ASN A 63 -5.02 -6.42 -8.22
CA ASN A 63 -5.54 -6.76 -9.54
C ASN A 63 -4.40 -7.14 -10.50
N PRO A 64 -3.95 -8.42 -10.54
CA PRO A 64 -2.85 -8.85 -11.39
C PRO A 64 -3.09 -8.68 -12.91
N SER A 65 -4.34 -8.51 -13.33
CA SER A 65 -4.73 -8.21 -14.71
C SER A 65 -4.57 -6.73 -15.08
N ALA A 66 -4.30 -5.86 -14.11
CA ALA A 66 -4.02 -4.45 -14.36
C ALA A 66 -2.75 -4.31 -15.22
N GLY A 67 -2.81 -3.46 -16.24
CA GLY A 67 -1.70 -3.22 -17.15
C GLY A 67 -0.50 -2.55 -16.48
N LYS A 68 0.55 -2.31 -17.27
CA LYS A 68 1.76 -1.60 -16.81
C LYS A 68 1.46 -0.11 -16.58
N LEU A 69 2.12 0.49 -15.60
CA LEU A 69 2.11 1.94 -15.39
C LEU A 69 3.12 2.60 -16.33
N VAL A 70 2.66 3.54 -17.15
CA VAL A 70 3.52 4.44 -17.93
C VAL A 70 3.42 5.83 -17.32
N TYR A 71 4.52 6.33 -16.77
CA TYR A 71 4.58 7.64 -16.13
C TYR A 71 5.42 8.59 -16.98
N CYS A 72 4.83 9.67 -17.47
CA CYS A 72 5.49 10.64 -18.34
C CYS A 72 5.86 11.90 -17.55
N THR A 73 7.14 12.28 -17.59
CA THR A 73 7.65 13.54 -17.03
C THR A 73 8.07 14.50 -18.14
N ARG A 74 8.22 15.78 -17.81
CA ARG A 74 8.69 16.80 -18.76
C ARG A 74 10.21 16.86 -18.81
N THR A 75 10.87 16.58 -17.68
CA THR A 75 12.32 16.73 -17.55
C THR A 75 12.98 15.49 -16.92
N VAL A 76 14.29 15.35 -17.12
CA VAL A 76 15.09 14.26 -16.52
C VAL A 76 15.18 14.36 -14.99
N PRO A 77 15.35 15.55 -14.36
CA PRO A 77 15.30 15.66 -12.91
C PRO A 77 13.96 15.20 -12.31
N GLU A 78 12.83 15.54 -12.95
CA GLU A 78 11.52 15.03 -12.54
C GLU A 78 11.45 13.50 -12.63
N MET A 79 12.01 12.91 -13.70
CA MET A 79 12.07 11.45 -13.86
C MET A 79 12.85 10.79 -12.72
N ASN A 80 14.02 11.33 -12.38
CA ASN A 80 14.85 10.79 -11.30
C ASN A 80 14.12 10.83 -9.95
N HIS A 81 13.47 11.96 -9.62
CA HIS A 81 12.67 12.07 -8.41
C HIS A 81 11.53 11.05 -8.36
N VAL A 82 10.83 10.80 -9.48
CA VAL A 82 9.78 9.77 -9.54
C VAL A 82 10.35 8.38 -9.28
N MET A 83 11.55 8.08 -9.77
CA MET A 83 12.21 6.79 -9.54
C MET A 83 12.60 6.60 -8.07
N GLU A 84 13.09 7.65 -7.40
CA GLU A 84 13.40 7.64 -5.96
C GLU A 84 12.14 7.39 -5.11
N GLU A 85 11.05 8.08 -5.42
CA GLU A 85 9.75 7.91 -4.78
C GLU A 85 9.20 6.49 -5.02
N LEU A 86 9.30 5.98 -6.24
CA LEU A 86 8.88 4.62 -6.57
C LEU A 86 9.67 3.58 -5.78
N ALA A 87 10.99 3.73 -5.67
CA ALA A 87 11.81 2.83 -4.87
C ALA A 87 11.37 2.83 -3.40
N THR A 88 11.06 4.00 -2.85
CA THR A 88 10.56 4.17 -1.49
C THR A 88 9.22 3.46 -1.29
N VAL A 89 8.26 3.66 -2.19
CA VAL A 89 6.94 3.01 -2.15
C VAL A 89 7.05 1.49 -2.23
N LEU A 90 7.88 0.97 -3.14
CA LEU A 90 8.06 -0.47 -3.33
C LEU A 90 8.78 -1.14 -2.16
N ALA A 91 9.79 -0.46 -1.59
CA ALA A 91 10.49 -0.94 -0.40
C ALA A 91 9.53 -1.03 0.79
N TYR A 92 8.74 0.03 1.02
CA TYR A 92 7.73 0.04 2.08
C TYR A 92 6.71 -1.08 1.93
N ARG A 93 6.12 -1.23 0.73
CA ARG A 93 5.16 -2.31 0.45
C ARG A 93 5.76 -3.69 0.73
N SER A 94 7.01 -3.92 0.30
CA SER A 94 7.68 -5.20 0.49
C SER A 94 7.91 -5.52 1.97
N GLN A 95 8.32 -4.52 2.76
CA GLN A 95 8.51 -4.65 4.21
C GLN A 95 7.20 -4.96 4.93
N GLU A 96 6.11 -4.26 4.59
CA GLU A 96 4.80 -4.51 5.19
C GLU A 96 4.25 -5.91 4.85
N LEU A 97 4.44 -6.38 3.62
CA LEU A 97 4.05 -7.73 3.22
C LEU A 97 4.84 -8.81 3.98
N GLN A 98 6.13 -8.59 4.25
CA GLN A 98 6.96 -9.50 5.04
C GLN A 98 6.49 -9.54 6.50
N ARG A 99 6.28 -8.36 7.11
CA ARG A 99 5.78 -8.26 8.49
C ARG A 99 4.47 -9.01 8.70
N HIS A 100 3.55 -8.89 7.74
CA HIS A 100 2.26 -9.59 7.81
C HIS A 100 2.38 -11.11 7.64
N GLN A 101 3.43 -11.61 6.98
CA GLN A 101 3.72 -13.05 6.93
C GLN A 101 4.27 -13.55 8.25
N GLU A 102 5.19 -12.82 8.88
CA GLU A 102 5.78 -13.18 10.18
C GLU A 102 4.73 -13.19 11.31
N GLU A 103 3.84 -12.19 11.34
CA GLU A 103 2.72 -12.13 12.30
C GLU A 103 1.73 -13.30 12.14
N ASN A 104 1.58 -13.83 10.92
CA ASN A 104 0.73 -15.01 10.66
C ASN A 104 1.45 -16.35 10.92
N ILE A 105 2.76 -16.34 11.17
CA ILE A 105 3.57 -17.55 11.41
C ILE A 105 3.80 -17.80 12.91
N LEU A 106 3.62 -16.80 13.79
CA LEU A 106 3.68 -17.01 15.24
C LEU A 106 2.49 -17.87 15.71
N PRO A 107 2.72 -19.09 16.22
CA PRO A 107 1.64 -19.93 16.74
C PRO A 107 1.08 -19.33 18.02
N MET A 108 -0.24 -19.44 18.18
CA MET A 108 -0.94 -19.35 19.46
C MET A 108 -0.14 -20.04 20.57
N ASP A 109 0.12 -19.31 21.66
CA ASP A 109 0.67 -19.88 22.89
C ASP A 109 -0.10 -21.15 23.28
N THR A 110 0.60 -22.28 23.30
CA THR A 110 0.13 -23.49 23.97
C THR A 110 0.38 -23.34 25.47
N ASP A 111 -0.51 -22.65 26.17
CA ASP A 111 -0.61 -22.75 27.63
C ASP A 111 -2.06 -23.00 28.03
N GLY A 112 -2.30 -24.23 28.47
CA GLY A 112 -3.60 -24.75 28.88
C GLY A 112 -3.46 -26.15 29.47
N ASP A 113 -2.93 -26.19 30.69
CA ASP A 113 -3.13 -27.17 31.77
C ASP A 113 -3.68 -28.56 31.40
N ILE A 114 -2.84 -29.60 31.55
CA ILE A 114 -3.34 -30.96 31.82
C ILE A 114 -3.07 -31.28 33.29
N GLU A 115 -4.19 -31.38 34.01
CA GLU A 115 -4.33 -31.76 35.42
C GLU A 115 -3.72 -33.14 35.77
N ASN A 116 -3.19 -33.20 37.00
CA ASN A 116 -3.19 -34.33 37.95
C ASN A 116 -2.83 -35.75 37.46
N VAL A 117 -1.63 -36.20 37.83
CA VAL A 117 -1.29 -37.63 37.97
C VAL A 117 -1.45 -38.02 39.44
N PRO A 118 -2.38 -38.92 39.83
CA PRO A 118 -2.36 -39.50 41.16
C PRO A 118 -1.28 -40.58 41.25
N VAL A 119 -0.53 -40.53 42.33
CA VAL A 119 0.44 -41.55 42.75
C VAL A 119 -0.33 -42.81 43.16
N ALA A 120 -0.01 -43.96 42.58
CA ALA A 120 -0.44 -45.26 43.07
C ALA A 120 0.80 -46.07 43.49
N GLY A 121 0.81 -46.46 44.76
CA GLY A 121 1.67 -47.53 45.30
C GLY A 121 1.07 -48.91 45.09
#